data_AF-A0A1F8TTF2-F1
#
_entry.id   AF-A0A1F8TTF2-F1
#
_cell.length_a   1.000
_cell.length_b   1.000
_cell.length_c   1.000
_cell.angle_alpha   90.00
_cell.angle_beta   90.00
_cell.angle_gamma   90.00
#
_symmetry.space_group_name_H-M   'P 1'
#
loop_
_entity.id
_entity.type
_entity.pdbx_description
1 polymer ?
#
loop_
_entity_poly.entity_id
_entity_poly.type
_entity_poly.pdbx_seq_one_letter_code
_entity_poly.pdbx_strand_id
1 'polypeptide(L)'
;MSNAIDITAHQFIETDKLFFDANIWLSLYGPQGAPNDPKTQIYSNALAEAMRAKSQIWVDVLVVSEFINRFARIEYDIQYPNKSRRPDFKQFRNSPDFQPIAQAIAAAVRNILKFAARIESGFSTIDINALLTEFETSPSDFNDQILTGLCMTNSLVLVTHDSDFKGKGINILTANRRILN
;
A
#
# COMPACT_ATOMS: atom_id res chain seq x y z
N MET A 1 -13.57 12.31 -12.10
CA MET A 1 -14.50 11.24 -11.66
C MET A 1 -13.65 9.99 -11.48
N SER A 2 -13.51 9.48 -10.26
CA SER A 2 -12.81 8.22 -9.99
C SER A 2 -13.74 7.05 -10.28
N ASN A 3 -13.31 6.10 -11.11
CA ASN A 3 -14.05 4.86 -11.32
C ASN A 3 -13.60 3.85 -10.25
N ALA A 4 -14.24 3.91 -9.09
CA ALA A 4 -14.05 2.90 -8.06
C ALA A 4 -14.95 1.70 -8.35
N ILE A 5 -14.36 0.51 -8.41
CA ILE A 5 -15.06 -0.75 -8.65
C ILE A 5 -14.87 -1.64 -7.42
N ASP A 6 -15.94 -2.34 -7.04
CA ASP A 6 -15.89 -3.33 -5.96
C ASP A 6 -14.95 -4.47 -6.37
N ILE A 7 -13.85 -4.64 -5.64
CA ILE A 7 -12.82 -5.63 -5.98
C ILE A 7 -13.37 -7.06 -5.98
N THR A 8 -14.43 -7.34 -5.20
CA THR A 8 -15.03 -8.68 -5.16
C THR A 8 -15.85 -9.00 -6.41
N ALA A 9 -16.17 -7.99 -7.22
CA ALA A 9 -16.91 -8.14 -8.48
C ALA A 9 -16.01 -7.99 -9.72
N HIS A 10 -14.73 -7.64 -9.53
CA HIS A 10 -13.79 -7.47 -10.63
C HIS A 10 -13.33 -8.83 -11.17
N GLN A 11 -13.42 -9.01 -12.49
CA GLN A 11 -12.87 -10.18 -13.15
C GLN A 11 -11.45 -9.88 -13.62
N PHE A 12 -10.46 -10.43 -12.93
CA PHE A 12 -9.04 -10.21 -13.26
C PHE A 12 -8.66 -10.81 -14.61
N ILE A 13 -7.90 -10.04 -15.40
CA ILE A 13 -7.37 -10.44 -16.71
C ILE A 13 -5.89 -10.09 -16.85
N GLU A 14 -5.21 -10.69 -17.83
CA GLU A 14 -3.76 -10.53 -18.06
C GLU A 14 -3.34 -9.07 -18.35
N THR A 15 -4.23 -8.29 -18.96
CA THR A 15 -3.97 -6.88 -19.29
C THR A 15 -4.19 -5.92 -18.12
N ASP A 16 -4.68 -6.39 -16.97
CA ASP A 16 -4.83 -5.56 -15.79
C ASP A 16 -3.45 -5.10 -15.30
N LYS A 17 -3.29 -3.80 -15.09
CA LYS A 17 -2.09 -3.17 -14.52
C LYS A 17 -2.38 -2.74 -13.09
N LEU A 18 -2.17 -3.63 -12.15
CA LEU A 18 -2.54 -3.43 -10.76
C LEU A 18 -1.38 -2.81 -9.98
N PHE A 19 -1.68 -1.77 -9.23
CA PHE A 19 -0.75 -1.13 -8.31
C PHE A 19 -1.30 -1.24 -6.89
N PHE A 20 -0.70 -2.08 -6.07
CA PHE A 20 -1.19 -2.35 -4.71
C PHE A 20 -0.57 -1.37 -3.72
N ASP A 21 -1.44 -0.71 -2.97
CA ASP A 21 -1.08 0.24 -1.92
C ASP A 21 -0.45 -0.46 -0.69
N ALA A 22 0.32 0.29 0.10
CA ALA A 22 0.98 -0.18 1.31
C ALA A 22 -0.01 -0.75 2.33
N ASN A 23 -1.20 -0.14 2.48
CA ASN A 23 -2.22 -0.66 3.40
C ASN A 23 -2.72 -2.06 3.03
N ILE A 24 -2.71 -2.41 1.74
CA ILE A 24 -3.09 -3.75 1.28
C ILE A 24 -1.97 -4.73 1.58
N TRP A 25 -0.72 -4.37 1.27
CA TRP A 25 0.42 -5.21 1.63
C TRP A 25 0.53 -5.45 3.13
N LEU A 26 0.23 -4.44 3.96
CA LEU A 26 0.15 -4.58 5.41
C LEU A 26 -0.99 -5.51 5.86
N SER A 27 -2.13 -5.50 5.16
CA SER A 27 -3.21 -6.45 5.44
C SER A 27 -2.79 -7.90 5.13
N LEU A 28 -2.01 -8.09 4.06
CA LEU A 28 -1.64 -9.43 3.57
C LEU A 28 -0.42 -10.03 4.27
N TYR A 29 0.58 -9.21 4.56
CA TYR A 29 1.87 -9.65 5.09
C TYR A 29 2.21 -9.04 6.45
N GLY A 30 1.49 -8.01 6.88
CA GLY A 30 1.74 -7.33 8.14
C GLY A 30 1.22 -8.10 9.36
N PRO A 31 1.65 -7.72 10.57
CA PRO A 31 1.30 -8.42 11.82
C PRO A 31 -0.17 -8.26 12.22
N GLN A 32 -0.90 -7.31 11.61
CA GLN A 32 -2.34 -7.14 11.83
C GLN A 32 -3.20 -8.02 10.92
N GLY A 33 -2.60 -8.66 9.91
CA GLY A 33 -3.30 -9.57 9.01
C GLY A 33 -3.66 -10.85 9.73
N ALA A 34 -4.88 -10.94 10.26
CA ALA A 34 -5.42 -12.20 10.75
C ALA A 34 -6.03 -12.98 9.57
N PRO A 35 -5.77 -14.29 9.39
CA PRO A 35 -6.41 -15.09 8.34
C PRO A 35 -7.95 -15.06 8.39
N ASN A 36 -8.52 -14.73 9.56
CA ASN A 36 -9.96 -14.64 9.80
C ASN A 36 -10.51 -13.20 9.66
N ASP A 37 -9.66 -12.20 9.43
CA ASP A 37 -10.11 -10.83 9.16
C ASP A 37 -10.75 -10.76 7.75
N PRO A 38 -12.04 -10.39 7.63
CA PRO A 38 -12.74 -10.41 6.35
C PRO A 38 -12.06 -9.56 5.27
N LYS A 39 -11.49 -8.42 5.66
CA LYS A 39 -10.77 -7.52 4.75
C LYS A 39 -9.52 -8.23 4.19
N THR A 40 -8.73 -8.85 5.06
CA THR A 40 -7.55 -9.63 4.67
C THR A 40 -7.92 -10.78 3.73
N GLN A 41 -9.03 -11.49 3.98
CA GLN A 41 -9.50 -12.55 3.09
C GLN A 41 -9.87 -12.02 1.70
N ILE A 42 -10.61 -10.90 1.62
CA ILE A 42 -11.00 -10.29 0.34
C ILE A 42 -9.77 -9.95 -0.49
N TYR A 43 -8.81 -9.22 0.08
CA TYR A 43 -7.63 -8.81 -0.67
C TYR A 43 -6.67 -9.98 -0.96
N SER A 44 -6.63 -11.00 -0.10
CA SER A 44 -5.85 -12.22 -0.35
C SER A 44 -6.41 -12.99 -1.54
N ASN A 45 -7.75 -13.11 -1.62
CA ASN A 45 -8.42 -13.75 -2.76
C ASN A 45 -8.19 -12.95 -4.04
N ALA A 46 -8.35 -11.62 -3.99
CA ALA A 46 -8.11 -10.75 -5.13
C ALA A 46 -6.66 -10.86 -5.66
N LEU A 47 -5.66 -10.87 -4.77
CA LEU A 47 -4.26 -11.07 -5.18
C LEU A 47 -4.06 -12.44 -5.82
N ALA A 48 -4.63 -13.51 -5.24
CA ALA A 48 -4.51 -14.86 -5.79
C ALA A 48 -5.18 -14.99 -7.17
N GLU A 49 -6.32 -14.33 -7.39
CA GLU A 49 -7.01 -14.29 -8.67
C GLU A 49 -6.24 -13.48 -9.71
N ALA A 50 -5.73 -12.31 -9.35
CA ALA A 50 -4.85 -11.49 -10.21
C ALA A 50 -3.61 -12.28 -10.66
N MET A 51 -2.94 -12.96 -9.72
CA MET A 51 -1.78 -13.81 -10.03
C MET A 51 -2.15 -14.98 -10.96
N ARG A 52 -3.30 -15.62 -10.75
CA ARG A 52 -3.79 -16.72 -11.60
C ARG A 52 -4.14 -16.25 -13.00
N ALA A 53 -4.72 -15.06 -13.11
CA ALA A 53 -5.03 -14.38 -14.37
C ALA A 53 -3.79 -13.80 -15.07
N LYS A 54 -2.61 -13.86 -14.42
CA LYS A 54 -1.35 -13.27 -14.88
C LYS A 54 -1.43 -11.76 -15.10
N SER A 55 -2.26 -11.07 -14.31
CA SER A 55 -2.30 -9.61 -14.29
C SER A 55 -0.91 -9.04 -13.96
N GLN A 56 -0.63 -7.85 -14.46
CA GLN A 56 0.63 -7.15 -14.23
C GLN A 56 0.56 -6.44 -12.88
N ILE A 57 1.34 -6.91 -11.91
CA ILE A 57 1.40 -6.32 -10.56
C ILE A 57 2.63 -5.42 -10.48
N TRP A 58 2.43 -4.17 -10.06
CA TRP A 58 3.47 -3.16 -9.96
C TRP A 58 3.66 -2.68 -8.52
N VAL A 59 4.89 -2.30 -8.19
CA VAL A 59 5.24 -1.73 -6.89
C VAL A 59 6.31 -0.64 -7.04
N ASP A 60 6.12 0.47 -6.34
CA ASP A 60 7.06 1.59 -6.26
C ASP A 60 7.81 1.62 -4.92
N VAL A 61 8.94 2.32 -4.88
CA VAL A 61 9.76 2.48 -3.67
C VAL A 61 9.00 3.17 -2.52
N LEU A 62 8.08 4.08 -2.78
CA LEU A 62 7.28 4.75 -1.74
C LEU A 62 6.37 3.76 -1.02
N VAL A 63 5.69 2.87 -1.78
CA VAL A 63 4.88 1.78 -1.20
C VAL A 63 5.72 0.85 -0.35
N VAL A 64 6.91 0.45 -0.82
CA VAL A 64 7.83 -0.41 -0.05
C VAL A 64 8.31 0.31 1.22
N SER A 65 8.68 1.58 1.11
CA SER A 65 9.14 2.41 2.23
C SER A 65 8.08 2.54 3.32
N GLU A 66 6.84 2.86 2.92
CA GLU A 66 5.71 2.96 3.83
C GLU A 66 5.39 1.61 4.47
N PHE A 67 5.32 0.53 3.69
CA PHE A 67 5.11 -0.81 4.20
C PHE A 67 6.14 -1.16 5.28
N ILE A 68 7.44 -0.99 5.01
CA ILE A 68 8.53 -1.29 5.95
C ILE A 68 8.37 -0.47 7.24
N ASN A 69 8.20 0.85 7.11
CA ASN A 69 8.13 1.74 8.26
C ASN A 69 6.88 1.47 9.09
N ARG A 70 5.73 1.28 8.45
CA ARG A 70 4.47 1.03 9.13
C ARG A 70 4.43 -0.34 9.78
N PHE A 71 4.95 -1.39 9.13
CA PHE A 71 5.10 -2.71 9.75
C PHE A 71 5.91 -2.61 11.04
N ALA A 72 7.11 -2.00 10.97
CA ALA A 72 7.98 -1.81 12.13
C ALA A 72 7.29 -1.02 13.26
N ARG A 73 6.51 0.01 12.92
CA ARG A 73 5.73 0.80 13.89
C ARG A 73 4.64 -0.03 14.57
N ILE A 74 3.96 -0.90 13.83
CA ILE A 74 2.93 -1.76 14.39
C ILE A 74 3.54 -2.75 15.39
N GLU A 75 4.64 -3.42 15.02
CA GLU A 75 5.33 -4.33 15.94
C GLU A 75 5.81 -3.62 17.20
N TYR A 76 6.34 -2.40 17.04
CA TYR A 76 6.71 -1.56 18.18
C TYR A 76 5.51 -1.25 19.09
N ASP A 77 4.35 -0.93 18.52
CA ASP A 77 3.14 -0.66 19.30
C ASP A 77 2.60 -1.94 19.98
N ILE A 78 2.74 -3.12 19.35
CA ILE A 78 2.38 -4.43 19.92
C ILE A 78 3.30 -4.78 21.09
N GLN A 79 4.61 -4.63 20.91
CA GLN A 79 5.61 -4.98 21.92
C GLN A 79 5.62 -3.98 23.09
N TYR A 80 5.31 -2.71 22.82
CA TYR A 80 5.28 -1.64 23.82
C TYR A 80 3.92 -0.93 23.86
N PRO A 81 2.86 -1.59 24.36
CA PRO A 81 1.50 -1.04 24.38
C PRO A 81 1.36 0.11 25.39
N ASN A 82 2.19 0.11 26.46
CA ASN A 82 2.21 1.20 27.41
C ASN A 82 3.08 2.37 26.91
N LYS A 83 2.43 3.35 26.29
CA LYS A 83 3.07 4.55 25.71
C LYS A 83 3.86 5.39 26.71
N SER A 84 3.56 5.32 28.01
CA SER A 84 4.22 6.14 29.04
C SER A 84 5.58 5.59 29.49
N ARG A 85 5.90 4.33 29.19
CA ARG A 85 7.10 3.63 29.68
C ARG A 85 7.87 2.89 28.59
N ARG A 86 7.67 3.27 27.33
CA ARG A 86 8.32 2.61 26.19
C ARG A 86 9.58 3.36 25.73
N PRO A 87 10.62 2.65 25.24
CA PRO A 87 11.75 3.31 24.59
C PRO A 87 11.24 4.08 23.38
N ASP A 88 11.94 5.12 22.94
CA ASP A 88 11.56 5.77 21.69
C ASP A 88 11.72 4.79 20.50
N PHE A 89 11.05 5.07 19.38
CA PHE A 89 11.08 4.16 18.24
C PHE A 89 12.48 3.99 17.63
N LYS A 90 13.37 4.98 17.76
CA LYS A 90 14.74 4.90 17.26
C LYS A 90 15.58 3.97 18.14
N GLN A 91 15.42 4.05 19.46
CA GLN A 91 16.02 3.13 20.43
C GLN A 91 15.56 1.70 20.19
N PHE A 92 14.25 1.51 19.96
CA PHE A 92 13.72 0.21 19.60
C PHE A 92 14.36 -0.35 18.30
N ARG A 93 14.43 0.44 17.22
CA ARG A 93 15.06 -0.03 15.97
C ARG A 93 16.55 -0.38 16.11
N ASN A 94 17.22 0.17 17.12
CA ASN A 94 18.62 -0.12 17.42
C ASN A 94 18.78 -1.23 18.48
N SER A 95 17.69 -1.80 18.99
CA SER A 95 17.73 -2.88 19.97
C SER A 95 17.85 -4.26 19.30
N PRO A 96 18.32 -5.28 20.03
CA PRO A 96 18.33 -6.66 19.54
C PRO A 96 16.93 -7.18 19.19
N ASP A 97 15.88 -6.68 19.86
CA ASP A 97 14.49 -7.10 19.64
C ASP A 97 14.00 -6.76 18.22
N PHE A 98 14.57 -5.73 17.59
CA PHE A 98 14.16 -5.32 16.25
C PHE A 98 14.72 -6.24 15.15
N GLN A 99 15.80 -6.97 15.40
CA GLN A 99 16.43 -7.82 14.39
C GLN A 99 15.48 -8.89 13.79
N PRO A 100 14.75 -9.70 14.58
CA PRO A 100 13.79 -10.66 14.01
C PRO A 100 12.66 -9.97 13.23
N ILE A 101 12.21 -8.79 13.68
CA ILE A 101 11.19 -8.00 12.99
C ILE A 101 11.70 -7.49 11.63
N ALA A 102 12.93 -6.96 11.60
CA ALA A 102 13.56 -6.53 10.36
C ALA A 102 13.72 -7.69 9.36
N GLN A 103 14.03 -8.90 9.85
CA GLN A 103 14.10 -10.11 9.02
C GLN A 103 12.72 -10.49 8.45
N ALA A 104 11.66 -10.44 9.26
CA ALA A 104 10.29 -10.69 8.81
C ALA A 104 9.84 -9.69 7.76
N ILE A 105 10.08 -8.39 7.99
CA ILE A 105 9.79 -7.32 7.03
C ILE A 105 10.55 -7.57 5.71
N ALA A 106 11.85 -7.87 5.77
CA ALA A 106 12.65 -8.15 4.59
C ALA A 106 12.16 -9.40 3.84
N ALA A 107 11.74 -10.44 4.55
CA ALA A 107 11.16 -11.64 3.94
C ALA A 107 9.83 -11.33 3.22
N ALA A 108 8.96 -10.52 3.83
CA ALA A 108 7.71 -10.07 3.22
C ALA A 108 7.96 -9.26 1.93
N VAL A 109 8.85 -8.26 1.97
CA VAL A 109 9.21 -7.47 0.79
C VAL A 109 9.80 -8.35 -0.31
N ARG A 110 10.71 -9.28 0.03
CA ARG A 110 11.24 -10.24 -0.96
C ARG A 110 10.14 -11.10 -1.58
N ASN A 111 9.12 -11.49 -0.82
CA ASN A 111 7.99 -12.25 -1.36
C ASN A 111 7.16 -11.42 -2.34
N ILE A 112 6.83 -10.16 -2.00
CA ILE A 112 6.13 -9.24 -2.90
C ILE A 112 6.89 -9.09 -4.22
N LEU A 113 8.21 -8.88 -4.16
CA LEU A 113 9.07 -8.68 -5.32
C LEU A 113 9.29 -9.94 -6.18
N LYS A 114 8.78 -11.12 -5.79
CA LYS A 114 8.79 -12.32 -6.65
C LYS A 114 7.80 -12.22 -7.80
N PHE A 115 6.72 -11.46 -7.62
CA PHE A 115 5.62 -11.36 -8.58
C PHE A 115 5.22 -9.91 -8.91
N ALA A 116 5.60 -8.94 -8.10
CA ALA A 116 5.44 -7.52 -8.43
C ALA A 116 6.67 -7.00 -9.18
N ALA A 117 6.44 -6.44 -10.37
CA ALA A 117 7.45 -5.70 -11.12
C ALA A 117 7.68 -4.32 -10.47
N ARG A 118 8.94 -3.88 -10.46
CA ARG A 118 9.28 -2.55 -9.95
C ARG A 118 8.91 -1.51 -10.99
N ILE A 119 8.32 -0.41 -10.55
CA ILE A 119 8.09 0.79 -11.34
C ILE A 119 8.76 1.99 -10.65
N GLU A 120 9.14 2.99 -11.43
CA GLU A 120 9.72 4.24 -10.92
C GLU A 120 8.62 5.30 -10.84
N SER A 121 8.63 6.11 -9.77
CA SER A 121 7.58 7.08 -9.46
C SER A 121 7.47 8.26 -10.43
N GLY A 122 8.46 8.43 -11.32
CA GLY A 122 8.51 9.53 -12.27
C GLY A 122 9.04 10.82 -11.67
N PHE A 123 9.68 10.79 -10.49
CA PHE A 123 10.05 11.99 -9.72
C PHE A 123 10.86 13.01 -10.53
N SER A 124 11.72 12.54 -11.43
CA SER A 124 12.50 13.42 -12.32
C SER A 124 11.67 14.20 -13.35
N THR A 125 10.43 13.76 -13.59
CA THR A 125 9.53 14.30 -14.62
C THR A 125 8.23 14.87 -14.07
N ILE A 126 7.95 14.72 -12.77
CA ILE A 126 6.73 15.28 -12.17
C ILE A 126 6.78 16.81 -12.16
N ASP A 127 5.60 17.44 -12.28
CA ASP A 127 5.45 18.85 -11.93
C ASP A 127 5.36 18.99 -10.41
N ILE A 128 6.53 19.02 -9.76
CA ILE A 128 6.63 19.11 -8.30
C ILE A 128 5.96 20.37 -7.74
N ASN A 129 5.97 21.49 -8.49
CA ASN A 129 5.37 22.74 -8.02
C ASN A 129 3.84 22.64 -8.00
N ALA A 130 3.24 21.98 -9.00
CA ALA A 130 1.81 21.69 -9.00
C ALA A 130 1.42 20.80 -7.81
N LEU A 131 2.19 19.75 -7.51
CA LEU A 131 1.93 18.89 -6.34
C LEU A 131 2.06 19.66 -5.03
N LEU A 132 3.10 20.47 -4.85
CA LEU A 132 3.27 21.30 -3.66
C LEU A 132 2.11 22.29 -3.49
N THR A 133 1.60 22.86 -4.58
CA THR A 133 0.44 23.75 -4.55
C THR A 133 -0.83 23.01 -4.10
N GLU A 134 -1.04 21.77 -4.56
CA GLU A 134 -2.14 20.92 -4.07
C GLU A 134 -1.94 20.59 -2.58
N PHE A 135 -0.72 20.23 -2.18
CA PHE A 135 -0.36 19.88 -0.81
C PHE A 135 -0.59 21.03 0.19
N GLU A 136 -0.34 22.28 -0.21
CA GLU A 136 -0.61 23.45 0.63
C GLU A 136 -2.11 23.67 0.92
N THR A 137 -2.98 23.18 0.04
CA THR A 137 -4.42 23.48 0.06
C THR A 137 -5.30 22.26 0.38
N SER A 138 -4.71 21.07 0.44
CA SER A 138 -5.37 19.80 0.71
C SER A 138 -4.71 19.07 1.87
N PRO A 139 -5.45 18.44 2.80
CA PRO A 139 -4.88 17.61 3.86
C PRO A 139 -4.31 16.27 3.37
N SER A 140 -4.07 16.12 2.07
CA SER A 140 -3.58 14.90 1.41
C SER A 140 -2.14 14.61 1.82
N ASP A 141 -1.81 13.34 2.06
CA ASP A 141 -0.41 12.94 2.19
C ASP A 141 0.33 13.17 0.86
N PHE A 142 1.59 13.59 0.93
CA PHE A 142 2.39 13.88 -0.25
C PHE A 142 2.71 12.60 -1.04
N ASN A 143 2.91 11.46 -0.37
CA ASN A 143 3.14 10.20 -1.06
C ASN A 143 1.90 9.81 -1.88
N ASP A 144 0.69 10.02 -1.34
CA ASP A 144 -0.55 9.74 -2.07
C ASP A 144 -0.67 10.55 -3.36
N GLN A 145 -0.21 11.81 -3.34
CA GLN A 145 -0.16 12.64 -4.55
C GLN A 145 0.81 12.07 -5.60
N ILE A 146 2.01 11.64 -5.18
CA ILE A 146 2.98 11.00 -6.07
C ILE A 146 2.43 9.69 -6.64
N LEU A 147 1.83 8.84 -5.79
CA LEU A 147 1.26 7.56 -6.21
C LEU A 147 0.05 7.75 -7.13
N THR A 148 -0.76 8.78 -6.89
CA THR A 148 -1.86 9.18 -7.79
C THR A 148 -1.31 9.54 -9.17
N GLY A 149 -0.29 10.41 -9.23
CA GLY A 149 0.38 10.79 -10.48
C GLY A 149 0.97 9.59 -11.22
N LEU A 150 1.67 8.72 -10.49
CA LEU A 150 2.22 7.46 -11.03
C LEU A 150 1.13 6.59 -11.67
N CYS A 151 0.00 6.41 -10.98
CA CYS A 151 -1.14 5.65 -11.49
C CYS A 151 -1.74 6.28 -12.75
N MET A 152 -1.89 7.62 -12.77
CA MET A 152 -2.39 8.32 -13.96
C MET A 152 -1.46 8.16 -15.17
N THR A 153 -0.18 8.48 -14.99
CA THR A 153 0.82 8.47 -16.08
C THR A 153 0.97 7.08 -16.72
N ASN A 154 0.89 6.02 -15.91
CA ASN A 154 1.08 4.65 -16.37
C ASN A 154 -0.21 3.87 -16.61
N SER A 155 -1.37 4.54 -16.45
CA SER A 155 -2.70 3.93 -16.54
C SER A 155 -2.84 2.69 -15.64
N LEU A 156 -2.36 2.80 -14.40
CA LEU A 156 -2.46 1.75 -13.39
C LEU A 156 -3.81 1.84 -12.67
N VAL A 157 -4.30 0.69 -12.22
CA VAL A 157 -5.46 0.57 -11.36
C VAL A 157 -4.97 0.40 -9.93
N LEU A 158 -5.30 1.36 -9.07
CA LEU A 158 -4.90 1.35 -7.67
C LEU A 158 -5.76 0.34 -6.90
N VAL A 159 -5.11 -0.60 -6.23
CA VAL A 159 -5.73 -1.51 -5.27
C VAL A 159 -5.46 -0.96 -3.87
N THR A 160 -6.48 -0.37 -3.25
CA THR A 160 -6.34 0.28 -1.93
C THR A 160 -7.57 0.05 -1.06
N HIS A 161 -7.40 0.17 0.26
CA HIS A 161 -8.49 0.31 1.22
C HIS A 161 -8.55 1.72 1.84
N ASP A 162 -7.70 2.66 1.41
CA ASP A 162 -7.69 4.02 1.94
C ASP A 162 -8.71 4.92 1.24
N SER A 163 -9.57 5.55 2.04
CA SER A 163 -10.60 6.45 1.52
C SER A 163 -10.06 7.76 0.97
N ASP A 164 -8.82 8.12 1.28
CA ASP A 164 -8.22 9.40 0.88
C ASP A 164 -7.92 9.46 -0.63
N PHE A 165 -7.88 8.31 -1.31
CA PHE A 165 -7.80 8.23 -2.78
C PHE A 165 -9.14 8.49 -3.48
N LYS A 166 -10.26 8.58 -2.75
CA LYS A 166 -11.57 8.83 -3.36
C LYS A 166 -11.58 10.17 -4.09
N GLY A 167 -12.07 10.16 -5.33
CA GLY A 167 -12.20 11.39 -6.12
C GLY A 167 -10.90 11.90 -6.75
N LYS A 168 -9.76 11.22 -6.53
CA LYS A 168 -8.44 11.60 -7.11
C LYS A 168 -8.31 11.35 -8.62
N GLY A 169 -9.39 10.98 -9.32
CA GLY A 169 -9.38 10.85 -10.79
C GLY A 169 -8.64 9.62 -11.34
N ILE A 170 -8.32 8.65 -10.50
CA ILE A 170 -7.71 7.36 -10.87
C ILE A 170 -8.74 6.21 -10.83
N ASN A 171 -8.41 5.11 -11.49
CA ASN A 171 -9.16 3.86 -11.40
C ASN A 171 -8.79 3.14 -10.11
N ILE A 172 -9.80 2.69 -9.35
CA ILE A 172 -9.60 2.06 -8.04
C ILE A 172 -10.33 0.72 -7.99
N LEU A 173 -9.64 -0.33 -7.54
CA LEU A 173 -10.26 -1.56 -7.04
C LEU A 173 -10.22 -1.57 -5.52
N THR A 174 -11.38 -1.73 -4.89
CA THR A 174 -11.46 -1.66 -3.43
C THR A 174 -12.65 -2.43 -2.88
N ALA A 175 -12.54 -2.91 -1.64
CA ALA A 175 -13.66 -3.38 -0.84
C ALA A 175 -14.17 -2.31 0.15
N ASN A 176 -13.56 -1.12 0.17
CA ASN A 176 -13.95 -0.04 1.08
C ASN A 176 -15.21 0.67 0.59
N ARG A 177 -16.32 0.45 1.32
CA ARG A 177 -17.63 1.06 1.03
C ARG A 177 -17.62 2.59 1.04
N ARG A 178 -16.69 3.25 1.74
CA ARG A 178 -16.57 4.72 1.74
C ARG A 178 -16.13 5.27 0.38
N ILE A 179 -15.41 4.47 -0.40
CA ILE A 179 -14.96 4.83 -1.75
C ILE A 179 -16.02 4.48 -2.79
N LEU A 180 -16.70 3.35 -2.61
CA LEU A 180 -17.73 2.83 -3.53
C LEU A 180 -19.06 3.60 -3.49
N ASN A 181 -19.37 4.29 -2.39
CA ASN A 181 -20.62 5.01 -2.17
C ASN A 181 -20.48 6.52 -2.33
#